data_AF-A0A7S4SP34-F1
#
_entry.id   AF-A0A7S4SP34-F1
#
_cell.length_a   1.000
_cell.length_b   1.000
_cell.length_c   1.000
_cell.angle_alpha   90.00
_cell.angle_beta   90.00
_cell.angle_gamma   90.00
#
_symmetry.space_group_name_H-M   'P 1'
#
loop_
_entity.id
_entity.type
_entity.pdbx_description
1 polymer ?
#
loop_
_entity_poly.entity_id
_entity_poly.type
_entity_poly.pdbx_seq_one_letter_code
_entity_poly.pdbx_strand_id
1 'polypeptide(L)'
;TPINCPSCTMCCNAKHECDVMESQTDFGLISLFYIASVVLLLLLISTILPKIYNFVCGFGQNATSTSTSDEIQTIGKDSVYSFFLSSSFTAWAPALAVLATQTLCFVFFINEASLEFGEERMWIYSFSCPRNKLDCQSNSDVSVVGWIFFGLFGFIHLTCDMLNGLKLVWSASKYGFSGKGARIFFGGCFLFTITALALYATVVYN
;
A
#
# COMPACT_ATOMS: atom_id res chain seq x y z
N THR A 1 3.75 7.63 33.49
CA THR A 1 5.16 7.23 33.39
C THR A 1 5.21 5.76 33.01
N PRO A 2 5.97 5.37 31.98
CA PRO A 2 6.10 3.95 31.61
C PRO A 2 6.73 3.17 32.76
N ILE A 3 6.19 1.99 33.05
CA ILE A 3 6.72 1.10 34.08
C ILE A 3 7.91 0.36 33.48
N ASN A 4 9.11 0.63 33.99
CA ASN A 4 10.34 0.01 33.51
C ASN A 4 10.59 -1.29 34.29
N CYS A 5 10.48 -2.46 33.64
CA CYS A 5 10.74 -3.77 34.25
C CYS A 5 12.04 -4.36 33.67
N PRO A 6 13.21 -4.09 34.27
CA PRO A 6 14.51 -4.42 33.67
C PRO A 6 14.80 -5.92 33.55
N SER A 7 13.93 -6.79 34.04
CA SER A 7 14.12 -8.25 34.06
C SER A 7 12.92 -9.04 33.55
N CYS A 8 11.90 -8.38 33.01
CA CYS A 8 10.70 -9.04 32.49
C CYS A 8 10.61 -8.81 30.98
N THR A 9 10.23 -9.86 30.24
CA THR A 9 9.86 -9.74 28.82
C THR A 9 8.50 -9.05 28.63
N MET A 10 7.70 -8.92 29.70
CA MET A 10 6.39 -8.28 29.70
C MET A 10 6.25 -7.35 30.93
N CYS A 11 5.75 -6.13 30.73
CA CYS A 11 5.44 -5.17 31.79
C CYS A 11 3.94 -4.92 31.86
N CYS A 12 3.33 -4.99 33.06
CA CYS A 12 1.91 -4.71 33.22
C CYS A 12 1.65 -3.37 33.93
N ASN A 13 0.75 -2.54 33.39
CA ASN A 13 0.38 -1.26 33.98
C ASN A 13 -0.58 -1.42 35.19
N ALA A 14 -0.90 -0.34 35.89
CA ALA A 14 -1.86 -0.35 37.02
C ALA A 14 -3.29 -0.79 36.62
N LYS A 15 -3.62 -0.75 35.33
CA LYS A 15 -4.86 -1.29 34.75
C LYS A 15 -4.77 -2.81 34.44
N HIS A 16 -3.65 -3.46 34.76
CA HIS A 16 -3.37 -4.89 34.53
C HIS A 16 -3.21 -5.26 33.05
N GLU A 17 -2.84 -4.29 32.22
CA GLU A 17 -2.55 -4.50 30.81
C GLU A 17 -1.07 -4.78 30.64
N CYS A 18 -0.72 -5.94 30.08
CA CYS A 18 0.67 -6.35 29.88
C CYS A 18 1.14 -6.04 28.46
N ASP A 19 2.39 -5.60 28.35
CA ASP A 19 2.97 -5.11 27.11
C ASP A 19 4.40 -5.62 26.92
N VAL A 20 4.76 -5.93 25.68
CA VAL A 20 6.10 -6.39 25.30
C VAL A 20 6.94 -5.15 25.01
N MET A 21 8.12 -5.03 25.64
CA MET A 21 9.04 -3.93 25.34
C MET A 21 9.62 -4.12 23.93
N GLU A 22 8.94 -3.59 22.93
CA GLU A 22 9.46 -3.51 21.57
C GLU A 22 9.98 -2.11 21.28
N SER A 23 11.11 -2.01 20.58
CA SER A 23 11.78 -0.75 20.30
C SER A 23 10.89 0.14 19.43
N GLN A 24 10.73 1.40 19.83
CA GLN A 24 9.97 2.42 19.11
C GLN A 24 10.65 2.74 17.77
N THR A 25 10.28 2.01 16.71
CA THR A 25 10.63 2.36 15.33
C THR A 25 9.63 3.38 14.79
N ASP A 26 10.12 4.51 14.28
CA ASP A 26 9.30 5.51 13.61
C ASP A 26 8.84 4.97 12.24
N PHE A 27 7.68 4.32 12.23
CA PHE A 27 7.09 3.73 11.01
C PHE A 27 6.67 4.80 10.00
N GLY A 28 6.47 6.05 10.41
CA GLY A 28 6.13 7.16 9.52
C GLY A 28 7.25 7.43 8.52
N LEU A 29 8.48 7.57 8.99
CA LEU A 29 9.65 7.73 8.12
C LEU A 29 9.87 6.49 7.23
N ILE A 30 9.70 5.29 7.80
CA ILE A 30 9.85 4.03 7.06
C ILE A 30 8.83 3.96 5.90
N SER A 31 7.59 4.38 6.14
CA SER A 31 6.54 4.41 5.11
C SER A 31 6.89 5.36 3.95
N LEU A 32 7.49 6.52 4.24
CA LEU A 32 7.93 7.47 3.21
C LEU A 32 9.09 6.91 2.38
N PHE A 33 10.06 6.28 3.04
CA PHE A 33 11.15 5.58 2.33
C PHE A 33 10.62 4.43 1.47
N TYR A 34 9.63 3.68 1.97
CA TYR A 34 8.97 2.63 1.21
C TYR A 34 8.29 3.17 -0.05
N ILE A 35 7.46 4.21 0.09
CA ILE A 35 6.79 4.87 -1.05
C ILE A 35 7.82 5.39 -2.06
N ALA A 36 8.87 6.08 -1.59
CA ALA A 36 9.93 6.59 -2.46
C ALA A 36 10.66 5.47 -3.21
N SER A 37 10.94 4.35 -2.54
CA SER A 37 11.60 3.18 -3.14
C SER A 37 10.73 2.52 -4.22
N VAL A 38 9.41 2.42 -4.00
CA VAL A 38 8.46 1.89 -4.96
C VAL A 38 8.38 2.79 -6.21
N VAL A 39 8.29 4.10 -6.01
CA VAL A 39 8.27 5.06 -7.13
C VAL A 39 9.58 5.00 -7.93
N LEU A 40 10.73 4.93 -7.25
CA LEU A 40 12.03 4.78 -7.90
C LEU A 40 12.10 3.48 -8.72
N LEU A 41 11.61 2.37 -8.17
CA LEU A 41 11.55 1.08 -8.86
C LEU A 41 10.68 1.15 -10.12
N LEU A 42 9.52 1.80 -10.06
CA LEU A 42 8.66 2.00 -11.25
C LEU A 42 9.35 2.87 -12.31
N LEU A 43 10.08 3.91 -11.91
CA LEU A 43 10.88 4.73 -12.83
C LEU A 43 11.99 3.90 -13.50
N LEU A 44 12.70 3.06 -12.74
CA LEU A 44 13.70 2.15 -13.29
C LEU A 44 13.07 1.14 -14.26
N ILE A 45 11.95 0.52 -13.88
CA ILE A 45 11.21 -0.42 -14.74
C ILE A 45 10.82 0.26 -16.06
N SER A 46 10.29 1.49 -15.99
CA SER A 46 9.85 2.21 -17.18
C SER A 46 10.98 2.60 -18.14
N THR A 47 12.21 2.76 -17.64
CA THR A 47 13.38 3.14 -18.46
C THR A 47 14.18 1.92 -18.95
N ILE A 48 14.22 0.85 -18.17
CA ILE A 48 15.00 -0.36 -18.45
C ILE A 48 14.21 -1.34 -19.34
N LEU A 49 12.93 -1.58 -19.05
CA LEU A 49 12.12 -2.57 -19.79
C LEU A 49 12.06 -2.30 -21.31
N PRO A 50 11.88 -1.07 -21.81
CA PRO A 50 11.86 -0.82 -23.25
C PRO A 50 13.20 -1.11 -23.91
N LYS A 51 14.31 -0.84 -23.21
CA LYS A 51 15.67 -1.12 -23.71
C LYS A 51 15.94 -2.62 -23.78
N ILE A 52 15.56 -3.37 -22.75
CA ILE A 52 15.66 -4.84 -22.75
C ILE A 52 14.76 -5.42 -23.83
N TYR A 53 13.51 -4.95 -23.95
CA TYR A 53 12.60 -5.43 -24.98
C TYR A 53 13.11 -5.14 -26.39
N ASN A 54 13.60 -3.93 -26.65
CA ASN A 54 14.21 -3.59 -27.94
C ASN A 54 15.50 -4.37 -28.21
N PHE A 55 16.24 -4.78 -27.18
CA PHE A 55 17.42 -5.62 -27.32
C PHE A 55 17.07 -7.09 -27.63
N VAL A 56 16.08 -7.65 -26.94
CA VAL A 56 15.67 -9.06 -27.06
C VAL A 56 14.78 -9.29 -28.30
N CYS A 57 13.86 -8.35 -28.56
CA CYS A 57 12.85 -8.44 -29.61
C CYS A 57 13.12 -7.49 -30.80
N GLY A 58 14.30 -6.85 -30.85
CA GLY A 58 14.68 -5.85 -31.87
C GLY A 58 14.74 -6.35 -33.33
N PHE A 59 14.42 -7.61 -33.57
CA PHE A 59 14.16 -8.15 -34.90
C PHE A 59 12.64 -8.15 -35.20
N GLY A 60 12.10 -6.97 -35.48
CA GLY A 60 10.99 -6.85 -36.43
C GLY A 60 9.56 -6.83 -35.90
N GLN A 61 9.17 -5.84 -35.08
CA GLN A 61 7.76 -5.42 -35.03
C GLN A 61 7.60 -3.90 -35.11
N ASN A 62 6.88 -3.48 -36.15
CA ASN A 62 6.25 -2.17 -36.24
C ASN A 62 5.28 -2.04 -35.05
N ALA A 63 5.43 -0.98 -34.26
CA ALA A 63 4.58 -0.69 -33.12
C ALA A 63 3.10 -0.60 -33.57
N THR A 64 2.34 -1.68 -33.38
CA THR A 64 0.88 -1.63 -33.48
C THR A 64 0.38 -0.68 -32.41
N SER A 65 -0.20 0.43 -32.84
CA SER A 65 -0.86 1.42 -31.99
C SER A 65 -2.02 0.77 -31.27
N THR A 66 -1.79 0.34 -30.03
CA THR A 66 -2.86 0.05 -29.08
C THR A 66 -3.76 1.28 -29.02
N SER A 67 -5.05 1.07 -29.26
CA SER A 67 -6.01 2.17 -29.33
C SER A 67 -6.37 2.59 -27.91
N THR A 68 -6.66 3.87 -27.68
CA THR A 68 -7.03 4.43 -26.37
C THR A 68 -8.20 3.70 -25.67
N SER A 69 -8.98 2.93 -26.43
CA SER A 69 -10.01 2.02 -25.90
C SER A 69 -9.46 0.96 -24.96
N ASP A 70 -8.26 0.43 -25.25
CA ASP A 70 -7.69 -0.73 -24.57
C ASP A 70 -7.10 -0.32 -23.21
N GLU A 71 -6.64 0.93 -23.10
CA GLU A 71 -6.14 1.54 -21.86
C GLU A 71 -7.27 1.85 -20.89
N ILE A 72 -8.37 2.44 -21.39
CA ILE A 72 -9.57 2.71 -20.58
C ILE A 72 -10.20 1.41 -20.08
N GLN A 73 -10.21 0.37 -20.93
CA GLN A 73 -10.71 -0.94 -20.53
C GLN A 73 -9.81 -1.62 -19.48
N THR A 74 -8.51 -1.32 -19.46
CA THR A 74 -7.56 -1.84 -18.47
C THR A 74 -7.72 -1.20 -17.09
N ILE A 75 -8.03 0.10 -17.02
CA ILE A 75 -8.34 0.77 -15.74
C ILE A 75 -9.73 0.41 -15.21
N GLY A 76 -10.63 0.02 -16.10
CA GLY A 76 -12.06 -0.08 -15.81
C GLY A 76 -12.73 1.26 -16.05
N LYS A 77 -13.78 1.26 -16.88
CA LYS A 77 -14.53 2.47 -17.25
C LYS A 77 -15.15 3.19 -16.05
N ASP A 78 -15.38 2.46 -14.97
CA ASP A 78 -16.05 2.95 -13.76
C ASP A 78 -15.06 3.29 -12.63
N SER A 79 -13.75 3.22 -12.90
CA SER A 79 -12.73 3.53 -11.91
C SER A 79 -12.44 5.03 -11.87
N VAL A 80 -12.36 5.61 -10.67
CA VAL A 80 -11.99 7.03 -10.46
C VAL A 80 -10.60 7.33 -11.02
N TYR A 81 -9.71 6.33 -11.09
CA TYR A 81 -8.38 6.51 -11.68
C TYR A 81 -8.41 6.74 -13.19
N SER A 82 -9.52 6.45 -13.87
CA SER A 82 -9.69 6.75 -15.30
C SER A 82 -9.60 8.25 -15.59
N PHE A 83 -9.90 9.10 -14.60
CA PHE A 83 -9.77 10.55 -14.72
C PHE A 83 -8.32 11.02 -14.95
N PHE A 84 -7.30 10.25 -14.52
CA PHE A 84 -5.90 10.55 -14.84
C PHE A 84 -5.59 10.44 -16.34
N LEU A 85 -6.39 9.69 -17.10
CA LEU A 85 -6.25 9.60 -18.56
C LEU A 85 -6.82 10.83 -19.28
N SER A 86 -7.63 11.64 -18.59
CA SER A 86 -8.22 12.83 -19.20
C SER A 86 -7.16 13.89 -19.52
N SER A 87 -7.38 14.64 -20.60
CA SER A 87 -6.53 15.76 -21.00
C SER A 87 -6.75 17.03 -20.20
N SER A 88 -7.93 17.18 -19.60
CA SER A 88 -8.29 18.34 -18.80
C SER A 88 -7.76 18.22 -17.38
N PHE A 89 -6.98 19.22 -16.94
CA PHE A 89 -6.47 19.29 -15.56
C PHE A 89 -7.61 19.33 -14.52
N THR A 90 -8.77 19.89 -14.87
CA THR A 90 -9.95 19.90 -14.00
C THR A 90 -10.49 18.49 -13.70
N ALA A 91 -10.34 17.55 -14.63
CA ALA A 91 -10.70 16.16 -14.40
C ALA A 91 -9.75 15.45 -13.43
N TRP A 92 -8.54 15.98 -13.22
CA TRP A 92 -7.58 15.37 -12.29
C TRP A 92 -7.92 15.65 -10.83
N ALA A 93 -8.64 16.74 -10.55
CA ALA A 93 -9.02 17.13 -9.19
C ALA A 93 -9.72 16.00 -8.41
N PRO A 94 -10.77 15.33 -8.90
CA PRO A 94 -11.41 14.23 -8.19
C PRO A 94 -10.46 13.04 -7.97
N ALA A 95 -9.61 12.71 -8.95
CA ALA A 95 -8.66 11.61 -8.83
C ALA A 95 -7.59 11.88 -7.77
N LEU A 96 -7.05 13.10 -7.74
CA LEU A 96 -6.10 13.55 -6.73
C LEU A 96 -6.73 13.61 -5.34
N ALA A 97 -7.99 14.04 -5.24
CA ALA A 97 -8.72 14.06 -3.97
C ALA A 97 -8.89 12.65 -3.39
N VAL A 98 -9.27 11.67 -4.22
CA VAL A 98 -9.37 10.27 -3.80
C VAL A 98 -8.01 9.70 -3.41
N LEU A 99 -6.97 9.95 -4.22
CA LEU A 99 -5.60 9.51 -3.93
C LEU A 99 -5.10 10.07 -2.59
N ALA A 100 -5.27 11.37 -2.36
CA ALA A 100 -4.87 12.03 -1.13
C ALA A 100 -5.64 11.47 0.07
N THR A 101 -6.95 11.27 -0.07
CA THR A 101 -7.79 10.70 0.99
C THR A 101 -7.35 9.28 1.33
N GLN A 102 -7.17 8.41 0.34
CA GLN A 102 -6.70 7.04 0.57
C GLN A 102 -5.31 7.01 1.19
N THR A 103 -4.39 7.85 0.71
CA THR A 103 -3.03 7.94 1.27
C THR A 103 -3.07 8.39 2.72
N LEU A 104 -3.87 9.42 3.05
CA LEU A 104 -4.05 9.87 4.42
C LEU A 104 -4.65 8.77 5.30
N CYS A 105 -5.67 8.06 4.82
CA CYS A 105 -6.24 6.92 5.55
C CYS A 105 -5.16 5.89 5.87
N PHE A 106 -4.36 5.45 4.88
CA PHE A 106 -3.31 4.47 5.12
C PHE A 106 -2.21 4.98 6.05
N VAL A 107 -1.80 6.25 5.93
CA VAL A 107 -0.83 6.86 6.84
C VAL A 107 -1.38 6.93 8.26
N PHE A 108 -2.65 7.31 8.46
CA PHE A 108 -3.30 7.27 9.76
C PHE A 108 -3.33 5.84 10.31
N PHE A 109 -3.72 4.84 9.51
CA PHE A 109 -3.73 3.44 9.94
C PHE A 109 -2.33 2.94 10.36
N ILE A 110 -1.30 3.25 9.57
CA ILE A 110 0.09 2.87 9.90
C ILE A 110 0.59 3.64 11.13
N ASN A 111 0.24 4.93 11.25
CA ASN A 111 0.63 5.74 12.39
C ASN A 111 -0.05 5.26 13.68
N GLU A 112 -1.33 4.95 13.65
CA GLU A 112 -2.05 4.35 14.79
C GLU A 112 -1.52 2.96 15.13
N ALA A 113 -1.03 2.20 14.13
CA ALA A 113 -0.28 0.97 14.39
C ALA A 113 1.06 1.22 15.11
N SER A 114 1.59 2.46 15.05
CA SER A 114 2.91 2.84 15.57
C SER A 114 2.91 3.78 16.79
N LEU A 115 1.77 4.40 17.11
CA LEU A 115 1.73 5.53 18.04
C LEU A 115 1.78 5.08 19.51
N GLU A 116 2.95 5.37 20.08
CA GLU A 116 3.27 5.76 21.45
C GLU A 116 2.62 5.03 22.63
N PHE A 117 3.52 4.39 23.38
CA PHE A 117 3.44 3.98 24.79
C PHE A 117 3.13 5.18 25.71
N GLY A 118 1.91 5.73 25.65
CA GLY A 118 1.57 6.97 26.35
C GLY A 118 0.20 6.95 26.99
N GLU A 119 -0.86 6.97 26.20
CA GLU A 119 -2.24 7.08 26.68
C GLU A 119 -3.16 6.30 25.73
N GLU A 120 -3.90 5.34 26.30
CA GLU A 120 -5.04 4.62 25.73
C GLU A 120 -4.80 3.96 24.36
N ARG A 121 -4.14 2.81 24.42
CA ARG A 121 -3.71 2.07 23.24
C ARG A 121 -4.91 1.28 22.66
N MET A 122 -5.25 1.54 21.39
CA MET A 122 -6.28 0.81 20.63
C MET A 122 -5.69 -0.37 19.84
N TRP A 123 -4.38 -0.63 19.99
CA TRP A 123 -3.83 -1.94 19.64
C TRP A 123 -4.65 -2.99 20.37
N ILE A 124 -5.09 -4.00 19.63
CA ILE A 124 -5.79 -5.15 20.19
C ILE A 124 -4.86 -5.71 21.26
N TYR A 125 -5.22 -5.54 22.54
CA TYR A 125 -4.58 -6.25 23.63
C TYR A 125 -4.76 -7.72 23.34
N SER A 126 -3.75 -8.29 22.66
CA SER A 126 -3.78 -9.68 22.22
C SER A 126 -3.86 -10.60 23.43
N PHE A 127 -3.58 -10.09 24.64
CA PHE A 127 -3.69 -10.78 25.91
C PHE A 127 -4.43 -9.92 26.94
N SER A 128 -5.41 -10.53 27.63
CA SER A 128 -6.02 -9.99 28.85
C SER A 128 -5.62 -10.88 30.03
N CYS A 129 -5.16 -10.25 31.11
CA CYS A 129 -4.72 -10.96 32.31
C CYS A 129 -5.75 -10.74 33.44
N PRO A 130 -6.64 -11.71 33.71
CA PRO A 130 -7.58 -11.59 34.81
C PRO A 130 -6.86 -11.68 36.17
N ARG A 131 -7.24 -10.82 37.14
CA ARG A 131 -6.59 -10.68 38.46
C ARG A 131 -6.40 -11.98 39.26
N ASN A 132 -7.19 -13.01 38.96
CA ASN A 132 -7.25 -14.25 39.71
C ASN A 132 -6.53 -15.42 39.02
N LYS A 133 -5.82 -15.18 37.91
CA LYS A 133 -5.05 -16.22 37.22
C LYS A 133 -3.64 -15.72 36.93
N LEU A 134 -2.67 -16.63 37.05
CA LEU A 134 -1.30 -16.38 36.59
C LEU A 134 -1.19 -16.43 35.06
N ASP A 135 -2.11 -17.13 34.40
CA ASP A 135 -2.12 -17.28 32.95
C ASP A 135 -2.94 -16.16 32.29
N CYS A 136 -2.28 -15.39 31.42
CA CYS A 136 -2.95 -14.42 30.54
C CYS A 136 -3.62 -15.15 29.37
N GLN A 137 -4.87 -14.81 29.06
CA GLN A 137 -5.61 -15.39 27.94
C GLN A 137 -5.52 -14.47 26.73
N SER A 138 -5.35 -15.06 25.55
CA SER A 138 -5.37 -14.27 24.33
C SER A 138 -6.80 -13.85 23.99
N ASN A 139 -7.03 -12.55 23.85
CA ASN A 139 -8.32 -11.96 23.44
C ASN A 139 -8.39 -11.72 21.92
N SER A 140 -7.55 -12.39 21.13
CA SER A 140 -7.66 -12.34 19.67
C SER A 140 -8.94 -13.06 19.24
N ASP A 141 -10.04 -12.33 19.12
CA ASP A 141 -11.33 -12.80 18.60
C ASP A 141 -11.29 -13.05 17.08
N VAL A 142 -10.12 -12.89 16.43
CA VAL A 142 -9.97 -13.09 15.00
C VAL A 142 -9.79 -14.58 14.70
N SER A 143 -10.88 -15.22 14.27
CA SER A 143 -10.83 -16.62 13.83
C SER A 143 -9.86 -16.80 12.66
N VAL A 144 -9.19 -17.97 12.60
CA VAL A 144 -8.33 -18.38 11.47
C VAL A 144 -9.07 -18.29 10.13
N VAL A 145 -10.37 -18.58 10.14
CA VAL A 145 -11.24 -18.47 8.95
C VAL A 145 -11.35 -17.01 8.49
N GLY A 146 -11.50 -16.06 9.42
CA GLY A 146 -11.51 -14.62 9.12
C GLY A 146 -10.23 -14.16 8.44
N TRP A 147 -9.07 -14.62 8.91
CA TRP A 147 -7.77 -14.36 8.28
C TRP A 147 -7.67 -14.87 6.86
N ILE A 148 -8.14 -16.11 6.62
CA ILE A 148 -8.11 -16.71 5.27
C ILE A 148 -8.97 -15.88 4.31
N PHE A 149 -10.18 -15.48 4.71
CA PHE A 149 -11.04 -14.66 3.84
C PHE A 149 -10.48 -13.25 3.63
N PHE A 150 -9.97 -12.61 4.68
CA PHE A 150 -9.34 -11.30 4.58
C PHE A 150 -8.15 -11.33 3.61
N GLY A 151 -7.25 -12.30 3.78
CA GLY A 151 -6.11 -12.50 2.89
C GLY A 151 -6.53 -12.82 1.45
N LEU A 152 -7.54 -13.66 1.26
CA LEU A 152 -8.03 -14.04 -0.07
C LEU A 152 -8.66 -12.85 -0.82
N PHE A 153 -9.57 -12.12 -0.17
CA PHE A 153 -10.20 -10.95 -0.80
C PHE A 153 -9.21 -9.83 -1.04
N GLY A 154 -8.35 -9.56 -0.06
CA GLY A 154 -7.24 -8.61 -0.23
C GLY A 154 -6.37 -9.01 -1.41
N PHE A 155 -5.92 -10.27 -1.47
CA PHE A 155 -5.06 -10.73 -2.56
C PHE A 155 -5.72 -10.62 -3.93
N ILE A 156 -6.98 -11.04 -4.09
CA ILE A 156 -7.69 -10.98 -5.37
C ILE A 156 -7.83 -9.53 -5.84
N HIS A 157 -8.31 -8.63 -4.99
CA HIS A 157 -8.54 -7.24 -5.36
C HIS A 157 -7.22 -6.49 -5.60
N LEU A 158 -6.26 -6.59 -4.67
CA LEU A 158 -5.01 -5.85 -4.78
C LEU A 158 -4.13 -6.38 -5.92
N THR A 159 -4.13 -7.69 -6.21
CA THR A 159 -3.34 -8.21 -7.34
C THR A 159 -3.88 -7.70 -8.67
N CYS A 160 -5.21 -7.64 -8.85
CA CYS A 160 -5.80 -7.06 -10.05
C CYS A 160 -5.39 -5.60 -10.25
N ASP A 161 -5.45 -4.79 -9.18
CA ASP A 161 -5.06 -3.36 -9.25
C ASP A 161 -3.56 -3.20 -9.52
N MET A 162 -2.72 -4.04 -8.92
CA MET A 162 -1.27 -4.02 -9.12
C MET A 162 -0.89 -4.38 -10.56
N LEU A 163 -1.53 -5.42 -11.13
CA LEU A 163 -1.32 -5.83 -12.53
C LEU A 163 -1.82 -4.76 -13.51
N ASN A 164 -2.95 -4.14 -13.23
CA ASN A 164 -3.49 -3.04 -14.05
C ASN A 164 -2.57 -1.81 -14.01
N GLY A 165 -2.09 -1.43 -12.82
CA GLY A 165 -1.10 -0.36 -12.65
C GLY A 165 0.18 -0.63 -13.44
N LEU A 166 0.73 -1.84 -13.34
CA LEU A 166 1.92 -2.24 -14.08
C LEU A 166 1.70 -2.23 -15.60
N LYS A 167 0.54 -2.71 -16.07
CA LYS A 167 0.19 -2.69 -17.50
C LYS A 167 0.11 -1.26 -18.03
N LEU A 168 -0.38 -0.30 -17.25
CA LEU A 168 -0.40 1.13 -17.63
C LEU A 168 1.00 1.72 -17.71
N VAL A 169 1.85 1.45 -16.72
CA VAL A 169 3.26 1.89 -16.74
C VAL A 169 3.98 1.33 -17.96
N TRP A 170 3.72 0.05 -18.29
CA TRP A 170 4.27 -0.59 -19.48
C TRP A 170 3.74 0.03 -20.77
N SER A 171 2.43 0.25 -20.89
CA SER A 171 1.83 0.92 -22.05
C SER A 171 2.37 2.35 -22.22
N ALA A 172 2.56 3.09 -21.13
CA ALA A 172 3.12 4.44 -21.17
C ALA A 172 4.53 4.46 -21.76
N SER A 173 5.35 3.44 -21.47
CA SER A 173 6.71 3.32 -22.01
C SER A 173 6.74 3.23 -23.54
N LYS A 174 5.69 2.71 -24.18
CA LYS A 174 5.57 2.62 -25.65
C LYS A 174 5.26 3.96 -26.31
N TYR A 175 4.54 4.86 -25.61
CA TYR A 175 4.19 6.19 -26.12
C TYR A 175 5.29 7.23 -25.92
N GLY A 176 6.36 6.87 -25.20
CA GLY A 176 7.42 7.78 -24.79
C GLY A 176 6.93 8.87 -23.82
N PHE A 177 7.81 9.80 -23.47
CA PHE A 177 7.50 10.92 -22.56
C PHE A 177 6.70 12.06 -23.23
N SER A 178 5.82 11.70 -24.18
CA SER A 178 4.84 12.62 -24.76
C SER A 178 3.78 12.98 -23.73
N GLY A 179 3.07 14.09 -23.93
CA GLY A 179 2.02 14.56 -23.02
C GLY A 179 0.93 13.53 -22.72
N LYS A 180 0.64 12.58 -23.63
CA LYS A 180 -0.26 11.45 -23.35
C LYS A 180 0.41 10.33 -22.56
N GLY A 181 1.63 9.93 -22.95
CA GLY A 181 2.39 8.88 -22.28
C GLY A 181 2.72 9.23 -20.84
N ALA A 182 3.08 10.48 -20.56
CA ALA A 182 3.30 10.96 -19.19
C ALA A 182 2.07 10.80 -18.29
N ARG A 183 0.86 11.08 -18.80
CA ARG A 183 -0.39 10.95 -18.03
C ARG A 183 -0.70 9.49 -17.71
N ILE A 184 -0.56 8.60 -18.70
CA ILE A 184 -0.74 7.15 -18.52
C ILE A 184 0.29 6.63 -17.50
N PHE A 185 1.53 7.10 -17.59
CA PHE A 185 2.59 6.75 -16.65
C PHE A 185 2.25 7.16 -15.22
N PHE A 186 1.88 8.42 -14.99
CA PHE A 186 1.51 8.90 -13.66
C PHE A 186 0.28 8.17 -13.11
N GLY A 187 -0.75 7.94 -13.94
CA GLY A 187 -1.93 7.17 -13.55
C GLY A 187 -1.58 5.74 -13.11
N GLY A 188 -0.73 5.05 -13.87
CA GLY A 188 -0.23 3.71 -13.52
C GLY A 188 0.61 3.70 -12.25
N CYS A 189 1.49 4.69 -12.08
CA CYS A 189 2.32 4.83 -10.88
C CYS A 189 1.48 5.06 -9.63
N PHE A 190 0.52 5.98 -9.67
CA PHE A 190 -0.36 6.24 -8.53
C PHE A 190 -1.18 5.01 -8.13
N LEU A 191 -1.75 4.31 -9.11
CA LEU A 191 -2.52 3.09 -8.85
C LEU A 191 -1.64 1.98 -8.24
N PHE A 192 -0.42 1.81 -8.74
CA PHE A 192 0.52 0.84 -8.18
C PHE A 192 0.96 1.23 -6.76
N THR A 193 1.33 2.49 -6.54
CA THR A 193 1.78 2.99 -5.23
C THR A 193 0.69 2.86 -4.17
N ILE A 194 -0.56 3.23 -4.47
CA ILE A 194 -1.65 3.11 -3.49
C ILE A 194 -1.91 1.65 -3.13
N THR A 195 -1.83 0.74 -4.12
CA THR A 195 -2.01 -0.70 -3.90
C THR A 195 -0.88 -1.30 -3.07
N ALA A 196 0.37 -0.90 -3.35
CA ALA A 196 1.53 -1.30 -2.56
C ALA A 196 1.45 -0.76 -1.12
N LEU A 197 0.98 0.46 -0.93
CA LEU A 197 0.76 1.05 0.39
C LEU A 197 -0.35 0.30 1.15
N ALA A 198 -1.42 -0.11 0.48
CA ALA A 198 -2.48 -0.92 1.07
C ALA A 198 -1.97 -2.29 1.51
N LEU A 199 -1.15 -2.96 0.69
CA LEU A 199 -0.47 -4.21 1.06
C LEU A 199 0.44 -4.01 2.27
N TYR A 200 1.24 -2.94 2.26
CA TYR A 200 2.14 -2.62 3.36
C TYR A 200 1.38 -2.36 4.66
N ALA A 201 0.35 -1.52 4.63
CA ALA A 201 -0.52 -1.26 5.79
C ALA A 201 -1.18 -2.56 6.28
N THR A 202 -1.59 -3.43 5.36
CA THR A 202 -2.15 -4.74 5.70
C THR A 202 -1.12 -5.61 6.43
N VAL A 203 0.14 -5.64 6.00
CA VAL A 203 1.20 -6.45 6.63
C VAL A 203 1.69 -5.85 7.96
N VAL A 204 1.68 -4.53 8.11
CA VAL A 204 2.13 -3.87 9.34
C VAL A 204 1.08 -3.94 10.44
N TYR A 205 -0.20 -3.81 10.08
CA TYR A 205 -1.28 -3.79 11.06
C TYR A 205 -1.63 -5.17 11.63
N ASN A 206 -1.29 -6.24 10.89
CA ASN A 206 -1.78 -7.60 11.11
C ASN A 206 -0.62 -8.56 11.38
#